data_AF-A0A136LR12-F1
#
_entry.id   AF-A0A136LR12-F1
#
_cell.length_a   1.000
_cell.length_b   1.000
_cell.length_c   1.000
_cell.angle_alpha   90.00
_cell.angle_beta   90.00
_cell.angle_gamma   90.00
#
_symmetry.space_group_name_H-M   'P 1'
#
loop_
_entity.id
_entity.type
_entity.pdbx_description
1 polymer ?
#
loop_
_entity_poly.entity_id
_entity_poly.type
_entity_poly.pdbx_seq_one_letter_code
_entity_poly.pdbx_strand_id
1 'polypeptide(L)'
;MQYYEEKSTEYFTRCRTDLIQFLPPDKGLNVLEIGAGGGDTLMTLKQSGKAKSVTGVELFQIDNSFQTSPHIDQFIFGNIENIQLDFPANHFDAVLFGDVLEHLLDPWSVIAKLSPFVKPGGRLIASIPNIRSRQALKSIYFKGDFAYTSQGLFDKTHYRWFCKKI
;
A
#
# COMPACT_ATOMS: atom_id res chain seq x y z
N MET A 1 11.38 12.15 -0.35
CA MET A 1 11.96 11.73 0.94
C MET A 1 11.74 12.77 2.02
N GLN A 2 12.10 14.05 1.79
CA GLN A 2 11.98 15.12 2.81
C GLN A 2 10.64 15.18 3.58
N TYR A 3 9.50 14.93 2.94
CA TYR A 3 8.20 14.96 3.61
C TYR A 3 7.85 13.73 4.45
N TYR A 4 8.55 12.60 4.27
CA TYR A 4 8.33 11.37 5.05
C TYR A 4 9.12 11.37 6.36
N GLU A 5 10.23 12.10 6.43
CA GLU A 5 11.05 12.28 7.64
C GLU A 5 10.27 12.97 8.77
N GLU A 6 9.22 13.72 8.43
CA GLU A 6 8.35 14.41 9.39
C GLU A 6 7.25 13.49 9.97
N LYS A 7 7.05 12.28 9.44
CA LYS A 7 6.00 11.36 9.89
C LYS A 7 6.50 10.48 11.06
N SER A 8 5.63 10.23 12.04
CA SER A 8 5.98 9.35 13.17
C SER A 8 6.11 7.89 12.73
N THR A 9 6.90 7.10 13.45
CA THR A 9 7.02 5.64 13.21
C THR A 9 5.66 4.95 13.23
N GLU A 10 4.78 5.34 14.15
CA GLU A 10 3.41 4.81 14.29
C GLU A 10 2.56 4.97 13.01
N TYR A 11 2.86 5.96 12.18
CA TYR A 11 2.20 6.15 10.89
C TYR A 11 2.43 4.96 9.96
N PHE A 12 3.58 4.31 10.05
CA PHE A 12 3.99 3.22 9.17
C PHE A 12 3.78 1.82 9.76
N THR A 13 3.46 1.70 11.06
CA THR A 13 3.41 0.41 11.77
C THR A 13 1.97 -0.04 12.09
N ARG A 14 1.02 0.25 11.20
CA ARG A 14 -0.39 -0.11 11.40
C ARG A 14 -0.80 -1.23 10.46
N CYS A 15 -1.25 -2.35 11.03
CA CYS A 15 -1.83 -3.44 10.26
C CYS A 15 -3.10 -3.01 9.51
N ARG A 16 -3.16 -3.30 8.20
CA ARG A 16 -4.28 -3.00 7.29
C ARG A 16 -5.37 -4.08 7.32
N THR A 17 -5.98 -4.26 8.50
CA THR A 17 -7.08 -5.22 8.69
C THR A 17 -8.27 -4.96 7.75
N ASP A 18 -8.48 -3.71 7.36
CA ASP A 18 -9.48 -3.28 6.39
C ASP A 18 -9.21 -3.80 4.97
N LEU A 19 -7.97 -4.13 4.63
CA LEU A 19 -7.60 -4.77 3.35
C LEU A 19 -7.67 -6.30 3.44
N ILE A 20 -7.29 -6.87 4.60
CA ILE A 20 -7.23 -8.33 4.82
C ILE A 20 -8.59 -9.00 4.53
N GLN A 21 -9.70 -8.34 4.87
CA GLN A 21 -11.06 -8.86 4.60
C GLN A 21 -11.37 -9.07 3.11
N PHE A 22 -10.65 -8.42 2.20
CA PHE A 22 -10.82 -8.55 0.75
C PHE A 22 -9.91 -9.59 0.11
N LEU A 23 -9.06 -10.27 0.89
CA LEU A 23 -8.23 -11.35 0.39
C LEU A 23 -9.08 -12.52 -0.15
N PRO A 24 -8.54 -13.35 -1.06
CA PRO A 24 -9.15 -14.62 -1.41
C PRO A 24 -9.50 -15.45 -0.16
N PRO A 25 -10.60 -16.23 -0.17
CA PRO A 25 -11.01 -17.00 1.00
C PRO A 25 -10.00 -18.09 1.39
N ASP A 26 -9.20 -18.56 0.43
CA ASP A 26 -8.19 -19.59 0.61
C ASP A 26 -7.13 -19.23 1.67
N LYS A 27 -6.48 -20.27 2.20
CA LYS A 27 -5.31 -20.15 3.08
C LYS A 27 -4.04 -20.46 2.32
N GLY A 28 -2.89 -20.09 2.89
CA GLY A 28 -1.60 -20.34 2.27
C GLY A 28 -1.36 -19.49 1.03
N LEU A 29 -1.83 -18.23 1.05
CA LEU A 29 -1.65 -17.28 -0.04
C LEU A 29 -0.19 -16.81 -0.16
N ASN A 30 0.23 -16.47 -1.37
CA ASN A 30 1.39 -15.62 -1.63
C ASN A 30 0.91 -14.17 -1.71
N VAL A 31 1.37 -13.31 -0.81
CA VAL A 31 0.91 -11.92 -0.72
C VAL A 31 2.08 -10.95 -0.89
N LEU A 32 1.90 -9.96 -1.76
CA LEU A 32 2.78 -8.81 -1.89
C LEU A 32 2.09 -7.58 -1.27
N GLU A 33 2.81 -6.79 -0.50
CA GLU A 33 2.36 -5.47 -0.05
C GLU A 33 3.32 -4.40 -0.55
N ILE A 34 2.79 -3.43 -1.28
CA ILE A 34 3.51 -2.23 -1.70
C ILE A 34 3.23 -1.14 -0.69
N GLY A 35 4.26 -0.42 -0.24
CA GLY A 35 4.15 0.48 0.91
C GLY A 35 3.90 -0.31 2.20
N ALA A 36 4.68 -1.38 2.40
CA ALA A 36 4.48 -2.31 3.50
C ALA A 36 4.80 -1.72 4.89
N GLY A 37 5.35 -0.51 4.95
CA GLY A 37 5.68 0.18 6.19
C GLY A 37 6.54 -0.70 7.09
N GLY A 38 6.11 -0.86 8.34
CA GLY A 38 6.77 -1.71 9.32
C GLY A 38 6.62 -3.22 9.09
N GLY A 39 5.82 -3.66 8.12
CA GLY A 39 5.55 -5.09 7.85
C GLY A 39 4.45 -5.71 8.72
N ASP A 40 3.68 -4.91 9.45
CA ASP A 40 2.64 -5.37 10.39
C ASP A 40 1.54 -6.20 9.71
N THR A 41 1.07 -5.77 8.53
CA THR A 41 0.08 -6.54 7.75
C THR A 41 0.67 -7.89 7.33
N LEU A 42 1.90 -7.90 6.82
CA LEU A 42 2.60 -9.13 6.39
C LEU A 42 2.77 -10.12 7.54
N MET A 43 3.23 -9.64 8.70
CA MET A 43 3.37 -10.46 9.91
C MET A 43 2.03 -11.03 10.37
N THR A 44 0.98 -10.21 10.37
CA THR A 44 -0.38 -10.65 10.72
C THR A 44 -0.87 -11.76 9.79
N LEU A 45 -0.63 -11.63 8.49
CA LEU A 45 -1.00 -12.64 7.49
C LEU A 45 -0.22 -13.94 7.64
N LYS A 46 1.08 -13.85 7.96
CA LYS A 46 1.92 -15.01 8.20
C LYS A 46 1.51 -15.76 9.48
N GLN A 47 1.33 -15.04 10.59
CA GLN A 47 0.99 -15.63 11.89
C GLN A 47 -0.41 -16.27 11.92
N SER A 48 -1.38 -15.69 11.21
CA SER A 48 -2.73 -16.25 11.09
C SER A 48 -2.81 -17.49 10.17
N GLY A 49 -1.73 -17.83 9.48
CA GLY A 49 -1.71 -18.88 8.44
C GLY A 49 -2.52 -18.50 7.19
N LYS A 50 -2.93 -17.23 7.06
CA LYS A 50 -3.63 -16.74 5.88
C LYS A 50 -2.69 -16.72 4.68
N ALA A 51 -1.46 -16.27 4.88
CA ALA A 51 -0.40 -16.30 3.88
C ALA A 51 0.62 -17.40 4.20
N LYS A 52 1.03 -18.16 3.18
CA LYS A 52 2.20 -19.05 3.26
C LYS A 52 3.48 -18.31 2.95
N SER A 53 3.42 -17.25 2.14
CA SER A 53 4.56 -16.41 1.76
C SER A 53 4.12 -14.96 1.72
N VAL A 54 4.95 -14.08 2.26
CA VAL A 54 4.71 -12.63 2.29
C VAL A 54 5.95 -11.88 1.80
N THR A 55 5.71 -10.91 0.92
CA THR A 55 6.74 -10.02 0.39
C THR A 55 6.34 -8.57 0.63
N GLY A 56 7.26 -7.78 1.17
CA GLY A 56 7.08 -6.34 1.36
C GLY A 56 7.96 -5.52 0.43
N VAL A 57 7.42 -4.41 -0.08
CA VAL A 57 8.20 -3.34 -0.72
C VAL A 57 7.96 -2.05 0.04
N GLU A 58 9.02 -1.42 0.51
CA GLU A 58 8.96 -0.11 1.19
C GLU A 58 10.04 0.82 0.66
N LEU A 59 9.79 2.12 0.69
CA LEU A 59 10.73 3.12 0.19
C LEU A 59 11.99 3.23 1.07
N PHE A 60 11.86 3.00 2.38
CA PHE A 60 12.94 3.18 3.36
C PHE A 60 12.82 2.24 4.57
N GLN A 61 13.91 2.16 5.34
CA GLN A 61 13.94 1.39 6.59
C GLN A 61 13.21 2.10 7.72
N ILE A 62 12.52 1.33 8.56
CA ILE A 62 11.82 1.81 9.74
C ILE A 62 12.36 1.06 10.95
N ASP A 63 12.87 1.80 11.93
CA ASP A 63 13.42 1.24 13.16
C ASP A 63 12.34 0.55 14.00
N ASN A 64 12.75 -0.48 14.76
CA ASN A 64 11.88 -1.27 15.65
C ASN A 64 10.63 -1.84 14.96
N SER A 65 10.78 -2.26 13.70
CA SER A 65 9.72 -2.82 12.88
C SER A 65 9.93 -4.29 12.54
N PHE A 66 8.99 -4.90 11.82
CA PHE A 66 9.08 -6.27 11.34
C PHE A 66 9.80 -6.41 10.00
N GLN A 67 10.32 -5.32 9.41
CA GLN A 67 10.97 -5.37 8.09
C GLN A 67 12.13 -6.38 8.00
N THR A 68 12.80 -6.66 9.13
CA THR A 68 13.92 -7.62 9.25
C THR A 68 13.51 -8.94 9.91
N SER A 69 12.21 -9.14 10.17
CA SER A 69 11.69 -10.34 10.81
C SER A 69 11.96 -11.59 9.95
N PRO A 70 12.50 -12.68 10.52
CA PRO A 70 12.74 -13.92 9.77
C PRO A 70 11.44 -14.61 9.30
N HIS A 71 10.28 -14.13 9.76
CA HIS A 71 8.97 -14.62 9.32
C HIS A 71 8.48 -13.98 8.02
N ILE A 72 9.07 -12.84 7.61
CA ILE A 72 8.80 -12.24 6.31
C ILE A 72 9.75 -12.86 5.29
N ASP A 73 9.20 -13.48 4.24
CA ASP A 73 9.99 -14.25 3.27
C ASP A 73 10.90 -13.35 2.43
N GLN A 74 10.47 -12.13 2.13
CA GLN A 74 11.29 -11.14 1.44
C GLN A 74 10.84 -9.71 1.77
N PHE A 75 11.78 -8.82 2.06
CA PHE A 75 11.52 -7.39 2.23
C PHE A 75 12.47 -6.59 1.34
N ILE A 76 11.93 -5.77 0.43
CA ILE A 76 12.68 -5.04 -0.59
C ILE A 76 12.59 -3.55 -0.30
N PHE A 77 13.74 -2.88 -0.31
CA PHE A 77 13.81 -1.43 -0.15
C PHE A 77 13.98 -0.74 -1.50
N GLY A 78 13.07 0.20 -1.80
CA GLY A 78 13.22 1.14 -2.89
C GLY A 78 11.89 1.66 -3.45
N ASN A 79 11.99 2.66 -4.33
CA ASN A 79 10.83 3.28 -4.95
C ASN A 79 10.18 2.32 -5.97
N ILE A 80 8.93 1.91 -5.71
CA ILE A 80 8.17 1.01 -6.58
C ILE A 80 8.05 1.49 -8.03
N GLU A 81 8.10 2.80 -8.28
CA GLU A 81 8.09 3.35 -9.65
C GLU A 81 9.38 2.98 -10.41
N ASN A 82 10.52 2.88 -9.73
CA ASN A 82 11.85 2.80 -10.36
C ASN A 82 12.54 1.44 -10.19
N ILE A 83 12.32 0.73 -9.07
CA ILE A 83 13.01 -0.53 -8.79
C ILE A 83 12.64 -1.60 -9.82
N GLN A 84 13.55 -2.49 -10.17
CA GLN A 84 13.20 -3.67 -10.93
C GLN A 84 12.80 -4.79 -9.96
N LEU A 85 11.69 -5.46 -10.28
CA LEU A 85 11.19 -6.59 -9.51
C LEU A 85 11.30 -7.82 -10.39
N ASP A 86 11.96 -8.85 -9.88
CA ASP A 86 12.18 -10.11 -10.59
C ASP A 86 11.40 -11.24 -9.88
N PHE A 87 10.08 -11.11 -9.91
CA PHE A 87 9.19 -12.14 -9.38
C PHE A 87 8.76 -13.08 -10.51
N PRO A 88 8.50 -14.36 -10.21
CA PRO A 88 7.90 -15.25 -11.19
C PRO A 88 6.55 -14.70 -11.68
N ALA A 89 6.23 -14.92 -12.96
CA ALA A 89 4.89 -14.64 -13.48
C ALA A 89 3.85 -15.46 -12.72
N ASN A 90 2.65 -14.90 -12.51
CA ASN A 90 1.55 -15.57 -11.80
C ASN A 90 1.95 -16.12 -10.42
N HIS A 91 2.72 -15.35 -9.64
CA HIS A 91 3.22 -15.77 -8.34
C HIS A 91 2.30 -15.38 -7.17
N PHE A 92 1.73 -14.18 -7.18
CA PHE A 92 0.97 -13.63 -6.06
C PHE A 92 -0.53 -13.92 -6.20
N ASP A 93 -1.13 -14.38 -5.11
CA ASP A 93 -2.58 -14.52 -4.98
C ASP A 93 -3.25 -13.17 -4.67
N ALA A 94 -2.52 -12.28 -3.97
CA ALA A 94 -2.95 -10.92 -3.72
C ALA A 94 -1.77 -9.93 -3.70
N VAL A 95 -2.03 -8.71 -4.18
CA VAL A 95 -1.15 -7.56 -4.03
C VAL A 95 -1.93 -6.45 -3.33
N LEU A 96 -1.37 -5.91 -2.26
CA LEU A 96 -1.98 -4.90 -1.41
C LEU A 96 -1.34 -3.52 -1.65
N PHE A 97 -2.19 -2.49 -1.67
CA PHE A 97 -1.81 -1.07 -1.67
C PHE A 97 -2.58 -0.36 -0.56
N GLY A 98 -1.93 -0.14 0.58
CA GLY A 98 -2.53 0.56 1.70
C GLY A 98 -2.22 2.05 1.67
N ASP A 99 -3.08 2.85 1.03
CA ASP A 99 -2.90 4.31 0.91
C ASP A 99 -1.54 4.65 0.26
N VAL A 100 -1.35 4.14 -0.96
CA VAL A 100 -0.11 4.25 -1.75
C VAL A 100 -0.32 4.91 -3.09
N LEU A 101 -1.39 4.55 -3.82
CA LEU A 101 -1.56 4.94 -5.22
C LEU A 101 -1.68 6.46 -5.40
N GLU A 102 -2.19 7.16 -4.40
CA GLU A 102 -2.28 8.61 -4.32
C GLU A 102 -0.92 9.31 -4.14
N HIS A 103 0.09 8.60 -3.63
CA HIS A 103 1.45 9.08 -3.41
C HIS A 103 2.39 8.81 -4.61
N LEU A 104 1.92 8.10 -5.64
CA LEU A 104 2.72 7.79 -6.83
C LEU A 104 2.58 8.86 -7.90
N LEU A 105 3.64 9.10 -8.68
CA LEU A 105 3.54 9.96 -9.85
C LEU A 105 2.79 9.26 -10.99
N ASP A 106 3.09 8.00 -11.28
CA ASP A 106 2.36 7.20 -12.26
C ASP A 106 1.85 5.87 -11.68
N PRO A 107 0.73 5.90 -10.93
CA PRO A 107 0.16 4.70 -10.34
C PRO A 107 -0.31 3.68 -11.39
N TRP A 108 -0.68 4.12 -12.60
CA TRP A 108 -1.14 3.22 -13.66
C TRP A 108 0.00 2.35 -14.16
N SER A 109 1.18 2.93 -14.38
CA SER A 109 2.38 2.18 -14.75
C SER A 109 2.81 1.19 -13.68
N VAL A 110 2.67 1.52 -12.40
CA VAL A 110 2.95 0.58 -11.29
C VAL A 110 1.97 -0.59 -11.29
N ILE A 111 0.68 -0.35 -11.50
CA ILE A 111 -0.32 -1.42 -11.63
C ILE A 111 -0.01 -2.31 -12.84
N ALA A 112 0.32 -1.72 -13.99
CA ALA A 112 0.67 -2.47 -15.20
C ALA A 112 1.93 -3.33 -15.00
N LYS A 113 2.95 -2.78 -14.31
CA LYS A 113 4.19 -3.47 -13.96
C LYS A 113 3.97 -4.68 -13.04
N LEU A 114 3.04 -4.59 -12.09
CA LEU A 114 2.79 -5.64 -11.11
C LEU A 114 1.81 -6.71 -11.61
N SER A 115 0.95 -6.37 -12.57
CA SER A 115 -0.09 -7.26 -13.11
C SER A 115 0.44 -8.63 -13.59
N PRO A 116 1.59 -8.74 -14.31
CA PRO A 116 2.14 -10.04 -14.72
C PRO A 116 2.52 -10.98 -13.58
N PHE A 117 2.78 -10.45 -12.38
CA PHE A 117 3.13 -11.26 -11.21
C PHE A 117 1.89 -11.76 -10.46
N VAL A 118 0.70 -11.24 -10.78
CA VAL A 118 -0.56 -11.66 -10.17
C VAL A 118 -1.08 -12.91 -10.87
N LYS A 119 -1.49 -13.91 -10.10
CA LYS A 119 -2.11 -15.12 -10.66
C LYS A 119 -3.40 -14.82 -11.42
N PRO A 120 -3.80 -15.66 -12.39
CA PRO A 120 -5.17 -15.68 -12.87
C PRO A 120 -6.13 -15.89 -11.71
N GLY A 121 -7.09 -14.99 -11.53
CA GLY A 121 -8.01 -14.98 -10.38
C GLY A 121 -7.44 -14.36 -9.10
N GLY A 122 -6.18 -13.96 -9.08
CA GLY A 122 -5.57 -13.17 -8.01
C GLY A 122 -6.14 -11.76 -7.94
N ARG A 123 -5.86 -11.06 -6.83
CA ARG A 123 -6.45 -9.74 -6.55
C ARG A 123 -5.43 -8.65 -6.37
N LEU A 124 -5.65 -7.51 -7.03
CA LEU A 124 -5.06 -6.23 -6.63
C LEU A 124 -6.06 -5.53 -5.70
N ILE A 125 -5.64 -5.22 -4.48
CA ILE A 125 -6.51 -4.65 -3.44
C ILE A 125 -5.90 -3.33 -3.00
N ALA A 126 -6.65 -2.24 -3.13
CA ALA A 126 -6.19 -0.90 -2.80
C ALA A 126 -7.17 -0.15 -1.91
N SER A 127 -6.66 0.53 -0.90
CA SER A 127 -7.33 1.64 -0.22
C SER A 127 -6.90 2.94 -0.88
N ILE A 128 -7.87 3.80 -1.20
CA ILE A 128 -7.62 5.05 -1.93
C ILE A 128 -8.55 6.15 -1.38
N PRO A 129 -8.01 7.33 -1.04
CA PRO A 129 -8.81 8.48 -0.65
C PRO A 129 -9.79 8.90 -1.76
N ASN A 130 -11.04 9.15 -1.40
CA ASN A 130 -12.07 9.59 -2.33
C ASN A 130 -12.26 11.11 -2.31
N ILE A 131 -11.89 11.79 -3.39
CA ILE A 131 -12.02 13.25 -3.54
C ILE A 131 -13.49 13.73 -3.62
N ARG A 132 -14.45 12.81 -3.77
CA ARG A 132 -15.89 13.10 -3.65
C ARG A 132 -16.43 12.94 -2.22
N SER A 133 -15.58 12.75 -1.22
CA SER A 133 -16.02 12.63 0.17
C SER A 133 -16.67 13.93 0.67
N ARG A 134 -17.53 13.81 1.70
CA ARG A 134 -18.17 14.98 2.34
C ARG A 134 -17.14 15.99 2.87
N GLN A 135 -16.00 15.50 3.35
CA GLN A 135 -14.90 16.34 3.82
C GLN A 135 -14.30 17.15 2.68
N ALA A 136 -14.03 16.50 1.55
CA ALA A 136 -13.52 17.15 0.34
C ALA A 136 -14.46 18.24 -0.16
N LEU A 137 -15.74 17.89 -0.32
CA LEU A 137 -16.77 18.81 -0.78
C LEU A 137 -16.90 20.03 0.13
N LYS A 138 -16.87 19.82 1.46
CA LYS A 138 -16.90 20.91 2.44
C LYS A 138 -15.70 21.83 2.31
N SER A 139 -14.50 21.29 2.14
CA SER A 139 -13.28 22.11 2.00
C SER A 139 -13.27 22.87 0.68
N ILE A 140 -13.41 22.15 -0.43
CA ILE A 140 -13.22 22.71 -1.77
C ILE A 140 -14.36 23.66 -2.13
N TYR A 141 -15.61 23.19 -1.99
CA TYR A 141 -16.76 23.92 -2.52
C TYR A 141 -17.28 24.94 -1.52
N PHE A 142 -17.51 24.54 -0.26
CA PHE A 142 -18.14 25.42 0.72
C PHE A 142 -17.17 26.39 1.38
N LYS A 143 -15.90 26.00 1.57
CA LYS A 143 -14.87 26.91 2.11
C LYS A 143 -14.01 27.57 1.03
N GLY A 144 -14.04 27.08 -0.21
CA GLY A 144 -13.16 27.58 -1.28
C GLY A 144 -11.69 27.27 -1.03
N ASP A 145 -11.37 26.22 -0.26
CA ASP A 145 -10.03 25.95 0.25
C ASP A 145 -9.53 24.55 -0.14
N PHE A 146 -8.34 24.52 -0.74
CA PHE A 146 -7.59 23.34 -1.15
C PHE A 146 -6.16 23.37 -0.60
N ALA A 147 -5.99 23.84 0.63
CA ALA A 147 -4.70 23.82 1.32
C ALA A 147 -4.23 22.38 1.59
N TYR A 148 -2.95 22.12 1.31
CA TYR A 148 -2.31 20.87 1.66
C TYR A 148 -2.03 20.79 3.16
N THR A 149 -2.17 19.58 3.72
CA THR A 149 -1.93 19.26 5.13
C THR A 149 -0.78 18.27 5.27
N SER A 150 -0.32 18.00 6.50
CA SER A 150 0.75 17.01 6.74
C SER A 150 0.26 15.55 6.71
N GLN A 151 -1.06 15.34 6.83
CA GLN A 151 -1.73 14.04 6.82
C GLN A 151 -3.18 14.18 6.31
N GLY A 152 -3.82 13.07 5.91
CA GLY A 152 -5.22 13.00 5.54
C GLY A 152 -5.48 13.21 4.04
N LEU A 153 -6.72 13.55 3.65
CA LEU A 153 -7.13 13.59 2.24
C LEU A 153 -6.29 14.55 1.37
N PHE A 154 -5.87 15.68 1.94
CA PHE A 154 -5.05 16.69 1.26
C PHE A 154 -3.60 16.66 1.73
N ASP A 155 -3.10 15.48 2.11
CA ASP A 155 -1.68 15.31 2.46
C ASP A 155 -0.79 15.87 1.35
N LYS A 156 0.22 16.68 1.72
CA LYS A 156 1.20 17.28 0.82
C LYS A 156 1.97 16.27 -0.04
N THR A 157 1.93 15.00 0.33
CA THR A 157 2.53 13.88 -0.40
C THR A 157 1.56 13.20 -1.38
N HIS A 158 0.30 13.64 -1.49
CA HIS A 158 -0.62 13.18 -2.53
C HIS A 158 -0.35 13.91 -3.85
N TYR A 159 0.02 13.16 -4.89
CA TYR A 159 0.19 13.66 -6.25
C TYR A 159 -0.99 13.32 -7.16
N ARG A 160 -1.90 12.45 -6.71
CA ARG A 160 -3.06 11.96 -7.46
C ARG A 160 -4.31 11.97 -6.59
N TRP A 161 -5.45 12.27 -7.20
CA TRP A 161 -6.76 12.24 -6.55
C TRP A 161 -7.71 11.35 -7.34
N PHE A 162 -8.46 10.51 -6.63
CA PHE A 162 -9.34 9.53 -7.23
C PHE A 162 -10.78 9.71 -6.75
N CYS A 163 -11.72 9.31 -7.58
CA CYS A 163 -13.11 9.17 -7.19
C CYS A 163 -13.72 7.90 -7.74
N LYS A 164 -14.69 7.36 -6.99
CA LYS A 164 -15.56 6.30 -7.49
C LYS A 164 -16.50 6.88 -8.56
N LYS A 165 -16.54 6.25 -9.73
CA LYS A 165 -17.57 6.52 -10.74
C LYS A 165 -18.92 6.02 -10.20
N ILE A 166 -19.96 6.85 -10.34
CA ILE A 166 -21.35 6.53 -9.98
C ILE A 166 -22.10 6.34 -11.28
#